data_AF-A0A1H5UPY2-F1
#
_entry.id   AF-A0A1H5UPY2-F1
#
_cell.length_a   1.000
_cell.length_b   1.000
_cell.length_c   1.000
_cell.angle_alpha   90.00
_cell.angle_beta   90.00
_cell.angle_gamma   90.00
#
_symmetry.space_group_name_H-M   'P 1'
#
loop_
_entity.id
_entity.type
_entity.pdbx_description
1 polymer ?
#
loop_
_entity_poly.entity_id
_entity_poly.type
_entity_poly.pdbx_seq_one_letter_code
_entity_poly.pdbx_strand_id
1 'polypeptide(L)' 'MDINAEKIELAQEILKIQDVEIISKLKKSLKNFIKQEKIKPMSLEQFYAEIDESLRDSENDNVFTTSEVKDKIKEWTSR' A
#
# COMPACT_ATOMS: atom_id res chain seq x y z
N MET A 1 21.44 -17.83 14.61
CA MET A 1 21.45 -17.07 13.35
C MET A 1 21.68 -15.62 13.71
N ASP A 2 22.81 -15.05 13.28
CA ASP A 2 23.15 -13.65 13.53
C ASP A 2 22.53 -12.81 12.41
N ILE A 3 21.47 -12.08 12.76
CA ILE A 3 20.73 -11.22 11.82
C ILE A 3 21.65 -10.18 11.15
N ASN A 4 22.70 -9.73 11.83
CA ASN A 4 23.64 -8.78 11.23
C ASN A 4 24.52 -9.46 10.18
N ALA A 5 24.93 -10.70 10.42
CA ALA A 5 25.65 -11.50 9.44
C ALA A 5 24.79 -11.77 8.18
N GLU A 6 23.53 -12.16 8.37
CA GLU A 6 22.59 -12.42 7.26
C GLU A 6 22.33 -11.17 6.40
N LYS A 7 22.23 -9.99 7.02
CA LYS A 7 22.08 -8.72 6.29
C LYS A 7 23.30 -8.41 5.41
N ILE A 8 24.50 -8.71 5.91
CA ILE A 8 25.75 -8.48 5.18
C ILE A 8 25.83 -9.44 3.99
N GLU A 9 25.50 -10.72 4.19
CA GLU A 9 25.48 -11.73 3.14
C GLU A 9 24.49 -11.37 2.02
N LEU A 10 23.27 -10.96 2.38
CA LEU A 10 22.28 -10.49 1.42
C LEU A 10 22.78 -9.29 0.60
N ALA A 11 23.42 -8.31 1.24
CA ALA A 11 24.00 -7.17 0.54
C ALA A 11 25.08 -7.59 -0.46
N GLN A 12 25.93 -8.55 -0.08
CA GLN A 12 26.98 -9.09 -0.95
C GLN A 12 26.42 -9.84 -2.16
N GLU A 13 25.33 -10.59 -2.00
CA GLU A 13 24.67 -11.28 -3.12
C GLU A 13 24.05 -10.30 -4.12
N ILE A 14 23.42 -9.22 -3.64
CA ILE A 14 22.84 -8.19 -4.50
C ILE A 14 23.92 -7.50 -5.33
N LEU A 15 25.10 -7.25 -4.76
CA LEU A 15 26.23 -6.63 -5.46
C LEU A 15 26.75 -7.47 -6.64
N LYS A 16 26.52 -8.79 -6.63
CA LYS A 16 26.92 -9.68 -7.74
C LYS A 16 25.97 -9.60 -8.94
N ILE A 17 24.76 -9.05 -8.76
CA ILE A 17 23.77 -8.91 -9.84
C ILE A 17 24.18 -7.72 -10.71
N GLN A 18 24.35 -7.96 -12.01
CA GLN A 18 24.68 -6.91 -12.99
C GLN A 18 23.47 -6.48 -13.84
N ASP A 19 22.39 -7.28 -13.81
CA ASP A 19 21.17 -7.00 -14.54
C ASP A 19 20.34 -5.92 -13.84
N VAL A 20 20.18 -4.79 -14.53
CA VAL A 20 19.47 -3.62 -14.03
C VAL A 20 17.97 -3.89 -13.82
N GLU A 21 17.36 -4.73 -14.65
CA GLU A 21 15.95 -5.10 -14.53
C GLU A 21 15.71 -5.96 -13.29
N ILE A 22 16.62 -6.90 -13.01
CA ILE A 22 16.58 -7.74 -11.80
C ILE A 22 16.75 -6.86 -10.55
N ILE A 23 17.73 -5.95 -10.53
CA ILE A 23 17.92 -5.00 -9.42
C ILE A 23 16.67 -4.15 -9.20
N SER A 24 16.05 -3.66 -10.28
CA SER A 24 14.83 -2.85 -10.21
C SER A 24 13.65 -3.62 -9.60
N LYS A 25 13.42 -4.86 -10.03
CA LYS A 25 12.39 -5.75 -9.47
C LYS A 25 12.65 -6.03 -7.99
N LEU A 26 13.89 -6.36 -7.63
CA LEU A 26 14.27 -6.66 -6.25
C LEU A 26 14.06 -5.44 -5.33
N LYS A 27 14.43 -4.24 -5.79
CA LYS A 27 14.21 -2.98 -5.07
C LYS A 27 12.73 -2.71 -4.83
N LYS A 28 11.87 -2.98 -5.81
CA LYS A 28 10.41 -2.83 -5.67
C LYS A 28 9.84 -3.82 -4.65
N SER A 29 10.26 -5.08 -4.72
CA SER A 29 9.83 -6.12 -3.77
C SER A 29 10.29 -5.81 -2.35
N LEU A 30 11.57 -5.47 -2.14
CA LEU A 30 12.09 -5.07 -0.83
C LEU A 30 11.36 -3.87 -0.26
N LYS A 31 11.06 -2.87 -1.09
CA LYS A 31 10.21 -1.74 -0.67
C LYS A 31 8.83 -2.18 -0.25
N ASN A 32 8.20 -3.18 -0.87
CA ASN A 32 6.89 -3.66 -0.45
C ASN A 32 6.94 -4.45 0.87
N PHE A 33 8.00 -5.22 1.10
CA PHE A 33 8.20 -5.91 2.39
C PHE A 33 8.47 -4.92 3.54
N ILE A 34 9.22 -3.84 3.27
CA ILE A 34 9.54 -2.81 4.26
C ILE A 34 8.39 -1.80 4.42
N LYS A 35 7.73 -1.44 3.31
CA LYS A 35 6.48 -0.67 3.26
C LYS A 35 5.25 -1.57 3.38
N GLN A 36 5.34 -2.66 4.14
CA GLN A 36 4.20 -2.89 5.01
C GLN A 36 4.16 -1.68 5.95
N GLU A 37 3.65 -0.54 5.44
CA GLU A 37 2.96 0.42 6.27
C GLU A 37 2.13 -0.46 7.17
N LYS A 38 2.39 -0.35 8.47
CA LYS A 38 1.63 -1.07 9.46
C LYS A 38 0.20 -0.65 9.18
N ILE A 39 -0.53 -1.42 8.37
CA ILE A 39 -1.97 -1.35 8.25
C ILE A 39 -2.36 -1.78 9.64
N LYS A 40 -2.48 -0.77 10.51
CA LYS A 40 -2.88 -1.02 11.87
C LYS A 40 -4.29 -1.56 11.73
N PRO A 41 -4.59 -2.74 12.30
CA PRO A 41 -5.97 -3.17 12.34
C PRO A 41 -6.76 -2.03 12.97
N MET A 42 -7.84 -1.63 12.30
CA MET A 42 -8.78 -0.67 12.87
C MET A 42 -9.27 -1.20 14.22
N SER A 43 -9.51 -0.31 15.17
CA SER A 43 -10.18 -0.73 16.40
C SER A 43 -11.63 -1.10 16.10
N LEU A 44 -12.24 -1.87 16.99
CA LEU A 44 -13.66 -2.21 16.87
C LEU A 44 -14.55 -0.95 16.93
N GLU A 45 -14.13 0.06 17.69
CA GLU A 45 -14.79 1.37 17.76
C GLU A 45 -14.70 2.13 16.43
N GLN A 46 -13.54 2.12 15.78
CA GLN A 46 -13.35 2.73 14.46
C GLN A 46 -14.23 2.03 13.42
N PHE A 47 -14.27 0.70 13.45
CA PHE A 47 -15.12 -0.08 12.55
C PHE A 47 -16.60 0.29 12.68
N TYR A 48 -17.13 0.38 13.91
CA TYR A 48 -18.53 0.78 14.11
C TYR A 48 -18.78 2.23 13.73
N ALA A 49 -17.85 3.15 14.03
CA ALA A 49 -17.96 4.55 13.64
C ALA A 49 -18.03 4.74 12.11
N GLU A 50 -17.21 4.00 11.35
CA GLU A 50 -17.24 4.03 9.89
C GLU A 50 -18.55 3.49 9.30
N ILE A 51 -19.18 2.50 9.94
CA ILE A 51 -20.51 2.00 9.56
C ILE A 51 -21.56 3.08 9.78
N ASP A 52 -21.59 3.70 10.96
CA ASP A 52 -22.54 4.76 11.29
C ASP A 52 -22.40 5.97 10.36
N GLU A 53 -21.16 6.34 10.03
CA GLU A 53 -20.86 7.39 9.05
C GLU A 53 -21.39 7.02 7.66
N SER A 54 -21.13 5.80 7.19
CA SER A 54 -21.60 5.33 5.88
C SER A 54 -23.12 5.33 5.77
N LEU A 55 -23.82 4.96 6.85
CA LEU A 55 -25.28 5.00 6.90
C LEU A 55 -25.80 6.43 6.83
N ARG A 56 -25.20 7.36 7.58
CA ARG A 56 -25.56 8.79 7.54
C ARG A 56 -25.29 9.39 6.17
N ASP A 57 -24.19 9.03 5.52
CA ASP A 57 -23.89 9.52 4.18
C ASP A 57 -24.90 9.00 3.15
N SER A 58 -25.34 7.75 3.28
CA SER A 58 -26.42 7.23 2.45
C SER A 58 -27.76 7.92 2.70
N GLU A 59 -28.08 8.27 3.95
CA GLU A 59 -29.32 8.97 4.29
C GLU A 59 -29.32 10.43 3.82
N ASN A 60 -28.15 11.08 3.83
CA ASN A 60 -27.97 12.47 3.42
C ASN A 60 -27.66 12.65 1.92
N ASP A 61 -27.72 11.56 1.13
CA ASP A 61 -27.37 11.54 -0.30
C ASP A 61 -25.92 12.01 -0.58
N ASN A 62 -25.01 11.84 0.40
CA ASN A 62 -23.57 12.08 0.28
C ASN A 62 -22.87 10.88 -0.38
N VAL A 63 -23.40 10.43 -1.51
CA VAL A 63 -22.89 9.27 -2.24
C VAL A 63 -22.32 9.69 -3.58
N PHE A 64 -21.28 9.00 -4.05
CA PHE A 64 -20.78 9.22 -5.41
C PHE A 64 -21.58 8.39 -6.41
N THR A 65 -22.11 9.04 -7.43
CA THR A 65 -22.68 8.36 -8.59
C THR A 65 -21.60 7.67 -9.41
N THR A 66 -22.00 6.66 -10.19
CA THR A 66 -21.07 5.94 -11.08
C THR A 66 -20.33 6.86 -12.05
N SER A 67 -20.96 7.95 -12.49
CA SER A 67 -20.35 8.94 -13.39
C SER A 67 -19.27 9.75 -12.66
N GLU A 68 -19.55 10.24 -11.45
CA GLU A 68 -18.58 11.00 -10.65
C GLU A 68 -17.37 10.15 -10.25
N VAL A 69 -17.59 8.88 -9.92
CA VAL A 69 -16.50 7.94 -9.66
C VAL A 69 -15.61 7.78 -10.90
N LYS A 70 -16.19 7.61 -12.09
CA LYS A 70 -15.42 7.48 -13.34
C LYS A 70 -14.58 8.71 -13.64
N ASP A 71 -15.11 9.91 -13.38
CA ASP A 71 -14.39 11.14 -13.64
C ASP A 71 -13.25 11.36 -12.64
N LYS A 72 -13.46 11.07 -11.35
CA LYS A 72 -12.38 11.07 -10.34
C LYS A 72 -11.25 10.09 -10.66
N ILE A 73 -11.57 8.89 -11.13
CA ILE A 73 -10.56 7.88 -11.47
C ILE A 73 -9.63 8.38 -12.58
N LYS A 74 -10.16 9.13 -13.57
CA LYS A 74 -9.32 9.71 -14.64
C LYS A 74 -8.29 10.69 -14.08
N GLU A 75 -8.66 11.50 -13.08
CA GLU A 75 -7.74 12.43 -12.41
C GLU A 75 -6.60 11.71 -11.69
N TRP A 76 -6.85 10.52 -11.14
CA TRP A 76 -5.83 9.72 -10.45
C TRP A 76 -4.83 9.08 -11.41
N THR A 77 -5.28 8.66 -12.59
CA THR A 77 -4.42 8.08 -13.64
C THR A 77 -3.62 9.12 -14.43
N SER A 78 -3.93 10.41 -14.25
CA SER A 78 -3.29 11.52 -14.95
C SER A 78 -2.11 12.14 -14.17
N ARG A 79 -1.76 11.59 -13.00
CA ARG A 79 -0.60 11.94 -12.18
C ARG A 79 0.50 10.88 -12.31
#